data_AF-A0A177PMZ6-F1
#
_entry.id   AF-A0A177PMZ6-F1
#
_cell.length_a   1.000
_cell.length_b   1.000
_cell.length_c   1.000
_cell.angle_alpha   90.00
_cell.angle_beta   90.00
_cell.angle_gamma   90.00
#
_symmetry.space_group_name_H-M   'P 1'
#
loop_
_entity.id
_entity.type
_entity.pdbx_description
1 polymer ?
#
loop_
_entity_poly.entity_id
_entity_poly.type
_entity_poly.pdbx_seq_one_letter_code
_entity_poly.pdbx_strand_id
1 'polypeptide(L)'
;MGHFGSYSAIVSASETQMPDISISTEALDKLFRTFDALVGVGRADSSGAIPALLWASRCYSTTAAGETIEHGAGFYMHCAESVDDRMVFVETARGRVGVGPTRLFGQGVHHIFFIDGRFGWLSE
;
A
#
# COMPACT_ATOMS: atom_id res chain seq x y z
N MET A 1 3.13 8.25 59.07
CA MET A 1 3.98 7.96 57.90
C MET A 1 3.04 7.64 56.74
N GLY A 2 2.82 8.59 55.84
CA GLY A 2 1.92 8.42 54.69
C GLY A 2 2.72 8.55 53.40
N HIS A 3 2.69 7.51 52.58
CA HIS A 3 3.20 7.52 51.22
C HIS A 3 2.39 8.49 50.35
N PHE A 4 3.06 9.46 49.73
CA PHE A 4 2.60 10.10 48.50
C PHE A 4 3.77 10.06 47.51
N GLY A 5 3.87 8.92 46.82
CA GLY A 5 4.78 8.73 45.70
C GLY A 5 4.18 9.34 44.44
N SER A 6 4.95 10.25 43.84
CA SER A 6 4.72 10.98 42.59
C SER A 6 4.05 10.17 41.47
N TYR A 7 2.99 10.71 40.89
CA TYR A 7 2.51 10.29 39.57
C TYR A 7 3.46 10.88 38.51
N SER A 8 4.46 10.11 38.05
CA SER A 8 5.09 10.44 36.78
C SER A 8 4.17 9.95 35.67
N ALA A 9 3.35 10.84 35.13
CA ALA A 9 2.78 10.63 33.81
C ALA A 9 3.96 10.60 32.83
N ILE A 10 4.42 9.40 32.49
CA ILE A 10 5.24 9.20 31.30
C ILE A 10 4.26 9.41 30.15
N VAL A 11 4.13 10.66 29.71
CA VAL A 11 3.52 10.95 28.41
C VAL A 11 4.51 10.42 27.39
N SER A 12 4.22 9.21 26.89
CA SER A 12 4.97 8.55 25.83
C SER A 12 5.07 9.48 24.63
N ALA A 13 6.28 9.93 24.31
CA ALA A 13 6.52 10.74 23.13
C ALA A 13 6.32 9.88 21.88
N SER A 14 5.23 10.20 21.17
CA SER A 14 4.85 9.82 19.79
C SER A 14 4.66 8.33 19.50
N GLU A 15 3.52 7.78 19.91
CA GLU A 15 2.83 6.87 18.99
C GLU A 15 2.46 7.70 17.75
N THR A 16 3.30 7.62 16.72
CA THR A 16 2.91 8.15 15.41
C THR A 16 1.76 7.25 14.97
N GLN A 17 0.53 7.70 15.19
CA GLN A 17 -0.67 6.94 14.83
C GLN A 17 -0.54 6.54 13.37
N MET A 18 -0.46 5.21 13.13
CA MET A 18 -0.33 4.69 11.78
C MET A 18 -1.57 5.11 10.97
N PRO A 19 -1.41 5.42 9.66
CA PRO A 19 -2.54 5.67 8.78
C PRO A 19 -3.52 4.49 8.85
N ASP A 20 -4.81 4.80 8.97
CA ASP A 20 -5.85 3.80 8.76
C ASP A 20 -6.08 3.68 7.25
N ILE A 21 -5.66 2.57 6.65
CA ILE A 21 -5.80 2.33 5.22
C ILE A 21 -6.76 1.18 5.00
N SER A 22 -7.85 1.48 4.30
CA SER A 22 -8.78 0.48 3.80
C SER A 22 -8.63 0.34 2.28
N ILE A 23 -8.84 -0.88 1.79
CA ILE A 23 -8.81 -1.20 0.36
C ILE A 23 -10.15 -1.83 0.01
N SER A 24 -10.83 -1.28 -1.00
CA SER A 24 -12.14 -1.79 -1.43
C SER A 24 -12.03 -3.24 -1.95
N THR A 25 -13.12 -3.99 -1.85
CA THR A 25 -13.18 -5.38 -2.33
C THR A 25 -12.80 -5.48 -3.80
N GLU A 26 -13.31 -4.59 -4.66
CA GLU A 26 -12.97 -4.57 -6.08
C GLU A 26 -11.48 -4.30 -6.32
N ALA A 27 -10.88 -3.41 -5.53
CA ALA A 27 -9.45 -3.13 -5.61
C ALA A 27 -8.61 -4.34 -5.20
N LEU A 28 -8.97 -5.02 -4.10
CA LEU A 28 -8.32 -6.26 -3.69
C LEU A 28 -8.45 -7.34 -4.76
N ASP A 29 -9.64 -7.52 -5.32
CA ASP A 29 -9.87 -8.51 -6.36
C ASP A 29 -9.05 -8.26 -7.61
N LYS A 30 -8.95 -7.00 -8.03
CA LYS A 30 -8.12 -6.63 -9.17
C LYS A 30 -6.63 -6.83 -8.86
N LEU A 31 -6.18 -6.40 -7.68
CA LEU A 31 -4.79 -6.48 -7.26
C LEU A 31 -4.32 -7.93 -7.23
N PHE A 32 -4.98 -8.78 -6.44
CA PHE A 32 -4.58 -10.17 -6.29
C PHE A 32 -4.72 -10.96 -7.58
N ARG A 33 -5.77 -10.76 -8.39
CA ARG A 33 -5.87 -11.43 -9.69
C ARG A 33 -4.70 -11.07 -10.61
N THR A 34 -4.27 -9.81 -10.59
CA THR A 34 -3.14 -9.35 -11.41
C THR A 34 -1.82 -9.91 -10.87
N PHE A 35 -1.66 -9.95 -9.55
CA PHE A 35 -0.52 -10.56 -8.88
C PHE A 35 -0.41 -12.06 -9.17
N ASP A 36 -1.49 -12.83 -9.01
CA ASP A 36 -1.56 -14.26 -9.31
C ASP A 36 -1.19 -14.54 -10.77
N ALA A 37 -1.64 -13.68 -11.70
CA ALA A 37 -1.27 -13.79 -13.10
C ALA A 37 0.24 -13.56 -13.33
N LEU A 38 0.86 -12.60 -12.63
CA LEU A 38 2.30 -12.36 -12.70
C LEU A 38 3.10 -13.52 -12.12
N VAL A 39 2.68 -14.06 -10.98
CA VAL A 39 3.29 -15.26 -10.38
C VAL A 39 3.18 -16.45 -11.33
N GLY A 40 1.99 -16.67 -11.92
CA GLY A 40 1.74 -17.78 -12.85
C GLY A 40 2.60 -17.75 -14.11
N VAL A 41 3.10 -16.59 -14.52
CA VAL A 41 4.04 -16.45 -15.66
C VAL A 41 5.50 -16.28 -15.23
N GLY A 42 5.82 -16.51 -13.94
CA GLY A 42 7.17 -16.41 -13.40
C GLY A 42 7.74 -14.99 -13.38
N ARG A 43 6.88 -13.97 -13.42
CA ARG A 43 7.28 -12.55 -13.32
C ARG A 43 7.31 -12.01 -11.89
N ALA A 44 6.94 -12.84 -10.93
CA ALA A 44 7.08 -12.60 -9.51
C ALA A 44 7.36 -13.94 -8.82
N ASP A 45 8.25 -13.95 -7.83
CA ASP A 45 8.49 -15.17 -7.04
C ASP A 45 7.27 -15.44 -6.14
N SER A 46 6.69 -16.64 -6.26
CA SER A 46 5.61 -17.08 -5.38
C SER A 46 6.02 -17.21 -3.92
N SER A 47 7.32 -17.36 -3.65
CA SER A 47 7.89 -17.53 -2.31
C SER A 47 8.08 -16.18 -1.63
N GLY A 48 7.01 -15.64 -1.05
CA GLY A 48 7.09 -14.50 -0.14
C GLY A 48 6.94 -13.13 -0.78
N ALA A 49 6.69 -13.04 -2.09
CA ALA A 49 6.30 -11.77 -2.69
C ALA A 49 4.93 -11.31 -2.16
N ILE A 50 4.83 -10.02 -1.90
CA ILE A 50 3.63 -9.35 -1.43
C ILE A 50 3.13 -8.43 -2.55
N PRO A 51 1.84 -8.48 -2.94
CA PRO A 51 1.30 -7.51 -3.88
C PRO A 51 1.35 -6.12 -3.27
N ALA A 52 1.89 -5.16 -4.02
CA ALA A 52 2.03 -3.79 -3.58
C ALA A 52 1.43 -2.79 -4.57
N LEU A 53 0.83 -1.72 -4.04
CA LEU A 53 0.41 -0.54 -4.78
C LEU A 53 1.33 0.61 -4.46
N LEU A 54 2.04 1.11 -5.46
CA LEU A 54 2.97 2.23 -5.32
C LEU A 54 2.49 3.42 -6.12
N TRP A 55 2.39 4.58 -5.48
CA TRP A 55 2.06 5.83 -6.15
C TRP A 55 3.27 6.37 -6.91
N ALA A 56 3.05 6.77 -8.16
CA ALA A 56 3.97 7.62 -8.91
C ALA A 56 3.24 8.86 -9.42
N SER A 57 3.95 9.98 -9.46
CA SER A 57 3.47 11.20 -10.10
C SER A 57 3.36 11.07 -11.63
N ARG A 58 4.08 10.09 -12.22
CA ARG A 58 4.03 9.76 -13.65
C ARG A 58 4.17 8.25 -13.83
N CYS A 59 3.16 7.64 -14.43
CA CYS A 59 3.12 6.24 -14.79
C CYS A 59 3.25 6.07 -16.30
N TYR A 60 3.90 5.00 -16.72
CA TYR A 60 4.13 4.69 -18.12
C TYR A 60 3.82 3.23 -18.42
N SER A 61 3.47 2.94 -19.66
CA SER A 61 3.43 1.58 -20.19
C SER A 61 4.19 1.52 -21.50
N THR A 62 4.88 0.40 -21.73
CA THR A 62 5.54 0.14 -23.02
C THR A 62 4.68 -0.81 -23.84
N THR A 63 4.35 -0.43 -25.07
CA THR A 63 3.63 -1.32 -26.01
C THR A 63 4.53 -2.45 -26.49
N ALA A 64 3.96 -3.48 -27.12
CA ALA A 64 4.74 -4.55 -27.73
C ALA A 64 5.69 -4.05 -28.83
N ALA A 65 5.40 -2.90 -29.44
CA ALA A 65 6.26 -2.24 -30.43
C ALA A 65 7.37 -1.37 -29.80
N GLY A 66 7.44 -1.27 -28.47
CA GLY A 66 8.43 -0.47 -27.76
C GLY A 66 8.04 0.99 -27.51
N GLU A 67 6.84 1.41 -27.92
CA GLU A 67 6.36 2.78 -27.68
C GLU A 67 6.05 3.00 -26.21
N THR A 68 6.48 4.14 -25.66
CA THR A 68 6.18 4.53 -24.28
C THR A 68 4.97 5.45 -24.26
N ILE A 69 3.93 5.06 -23.53
CA ILE A 69 2.71 5.85 -23.32
C ILE A 69 2.69 6.35 -21.88
N GLU A 70 2.53 7.66 -21.69
CA GLU A 70 2.37 8.29 -20.37
C GLU A 70 0.90 8.35 -19.96
N HIS A 71 0.62 7.94 -18.72
CA HIS A 71 -0.74 7.86 -18.15
C HIS A 71 -1.03 8.92 -17.08
N GLY A 72 -0.05 9.78 -16.78
CA GLY A 72 -0.11 10.73 -15.67
C GLY A 72 0.12 10.06 -14.32
N ALA A 73 -0.33 10.70 -13.24
CA ALA A 73 -0.15 10.19 -11.89
C ALA A 73 -1.10 9.02 -11.60
N GLY A 74 -0.63 8.02 -10.85
CA GLY A 74 -1.41 6.83 -10.56
C GLY A 74 -0.69 5.86 -9.63
N PHE A 75 -1.45 4.92 -9.07
CA PHE A 75 -0.84 3.72 -8.52
C PHE A 75 -0.46 2.78 -9.65
N TYR A 76 0.71 2.17 -9.51
CA TYR A 76 1.11 1.01 -10.28
C TYR A 76 1.28 -0.18 -9.33
N MET A 77 1.11 -1.37 -9.88
CA MET A 77 1.33 -2.61 -9.14
C MET A 77 2.81 -2.94 -9.13
N HIS A 78 3.30 -3.34 -7.96
CA HIS A 78 4.64 -3.84 -7.74
C HIS A 78 4.56 -5.15 -6.97
N CYS A 79 5.55 -6.03 -7.13
CA CYS A 79 5.68 -7.24 -6.33
C CYS A 79 6.84 -7.01 -5.37
N ALA A 80 6.53 -6.79 -4.10
CA ALA A 80 7.55 -6.55 -3.09
C ALA A 80 8.06 -7.88 -2.54
N GLU A 81 9.36 -8.12 -2.61
CA GLU A 81 10.00 -9.34 -2.09
C GLU A 81 10.23 -9.26 -0.56
N SER A 82 10.17 -8.06 0.02
CA SER A 82 10.33 -7.85 1.45
C SER A 82 9.52 -6.65 1.95
N VAL A 83 9.35 -6.58 3.27
CA VAL A 83 8.83 -5.40 3.96
C VAL A 83 9.81 -4.25 3.76
N ASP A 84 9.36 -3.20 3.09
CA ASP A 84 10.11 -1.95 2.83
C ASP A 84 9.51 -0.87 3.74
N ASP A 85 10.35 -0.07 4.40
CA ASP A 85 9.92 1.02 5.29
C ASP A 85 9.17 2.14 4.54
N ARG A 86 9.30 2.16 3.21
CA ARG A 86 8.54 3.04 2.31
C ARG A 86 7.12 2.56 2.07
N MET A 87 6.67 1.44 2.64
CA MET A 87 5.30 0.96 2.49
C MET A 87 4.58 0.78 3.83
N VAL A 88 3.30 1.12 3.84
CA VAL A 88 2.35 0.68 4.86
C VAL A 88 1.82 -0.69 4.44
N PHE A 89 1.78 -1.63 5.37
CA PHE A 89 1.23 -2.95 5.12
C PHE A 89 -0.18 -3.06 5.69
N VAL A 90 -1.12 -3.43 4.83
CA VAL A 90 -2.52 -3.65 5.17
C VAL A 90 -2.77 -5.15 5.19
N GLU A 91 -3.23 -5.66 6.33
CA GLU A 91 -3.67 -7.05 6.44
C GLU A 91 -5.10 -7.18 5.91
N THR A 92 -5.32 -8.13 5.02
CA THR A 92 -6.63 -8.38 4.40
C THR A 92 -7.00 -9.85 4.53
N ALA A 93 -8.27 -10.19 4.31
CA ALA A 93 -8.72 -11.58 4.31
C ALA A 93 -8.01 -12.46 3.26
N ARG A 94 -7.45 -11.85 2.20
CA ARG A 94 -6.72 -12.53 1.12
C ARG A 94 -5.21 -12.59 1.34
N GLY A 95 -4.72 -11.92 2.37
CA GLY A 95 -3.31 -11.79 2.67
C GLY A 95 -2.87 -10.34 2.82
N ARG A 96 -1.57 -10.16 3.03
CA ARG A 96 -0.94 -8.85 3.21
C ARG A 96 -0.84 -8.10 1.88
N VAL A 97 -1.06 -6.79 1.92
CA VAL A 97 -0.87 -5.87 0.78
C VAL A 97 0.07 -4.74 1.19
N GLY A 98 1.06 -4.44 0.37
CA GLY A 98 1.90 -3.25 0.52
C GLY A 98 1.25 -2.03 -0.13
N VAL A 99 1.31 -0.87 0.51
CA VAL A 99 0.81 0.38 -0.05
C VAL A 99 1.83 1.47 0.21
N GLY A 100 2.27 2.17 -0.84
CA GLY A 100 3.31 3.18 -0.70
C GLY A 100 3.25 4.31 -1.73
N PRO A 101 4.11 5.33 -1.56
CA PRO A 101 5.06 5.47 -0.46
C PRO A 101 4.37 5.91 0.84
N THR A 102 4.86 5.48 2.01
CA THR A 102 4.29 5.80 3.35
C THR A 102 4.04 7.30 3.53
N ARG A 103 4.92 8.16 3.00
CA ARG A 103 4.76 9.63 3.03
C ARG A 103 3.49 10.17 2.35
N LEU A 104 2.85 9.37 1.49
CA LEU A 104 1.58 9.71 0.85
C LEU A 104 0.40 9.52 1.82
N PHE A 105 0.54 8.57 2.75
CA PHE A 105 -0.46 8.19 3.73
C PHE A 105 -0.05 8.82 5.07
N GLY A 106 -0.45 10.08 5.24
CA GLY A 106 -0.24 10.82 6.49
C GLY A 106 -1.11 10.27 7.63
N GLN A 107 -1.29 11.05 8.69
CA GLN A 107 -2.32 10.73 9.66
C GLN A 107 -3.70 10.91 9.02
N GLY A 108 -4.61 9.99 9.27
CA GLY A 108 -5.98 10.04 8.75
C GLY A 108 -6.49 8.68 8.30
N VAL A 109 -7.67 8.72 7.69
CA VAL A 109 -8.30 7.55 7.08
C VAL A 109 -8.13 7.65 5.57
N HIS A 110 -7.61 6.58 4.98
CA HIS A 110 -7.36 6.48 3.56
C HIS A 110 -8.16 5.31 2.97
N HIS A 111 -8.82 5.58 1.85
CA HIS A 111 -9.62 4.60 1.14
C HIS A 111 -9.04 4.40 -0.25
N ILE A 112 -8.54 3.20 -0.52
CA ILE A 112 -8.05 2.80 -1.85
C ILE A 112 -9.16 2.06 -2.57
N PHE A 113 -9.43 2.46 -3.80
CA PHE A 113 -10.50 1.89 -4.63
C PHE A 113 -10.03 1.66 -6.05
N PHE A 114 -10.79 0.85 -6.80
CA PHE A 114 -10.54 0.59 -8.21
C PHE A 114 -11.78 0.97 -9.03
N ILE A 115 -11.61 1.93 -9.94
CA ILE A 115 -12.70 2.46 -10.79
C ILE A 115 -12.13 2.76 -12.18
N ASP A 116 -12.92 2.49 -13.22
CA ASP A 116 -12.57 2.77 -14.63
C ASP A 116 -11.17 2.29 -15.04
N GLY A 117 -10.78 1.11 -14.57
CA GLY A 117 -9.51 0.48 -14.92
C GLY A 117 -8.30 1.01 -14.14
N ARG A 118 -8.50 1.87 -13.13
CA ARG A 118 -7.41 2.52 -12.37
C ARG A 118 -7.65 2.42 -10.87
N PHE A 119 -6.54 2.34 -10.13
CA PHE A 119 -6.54 2.49 -8.69
C PHE A 119 -6.52 3.98 -8.32
N GLY A 120 -7.41 4.38 -7.41
CA GLY A 120 -7.46 5.73 -6.83
C GLY A 120 -7.39 5.67 -5.31
N TRP A 121 -7.23 6.82 -4.67
CA TRP A 121 -7.43 6.94 -3.23
C TRP A 121 -8.15 8.22 -2.85
N LEU A 122 -8.83 8.17 -1.71
CA LEU A 122 -9.39 9.31 -1.01
C LEU A 122 -8.77 9.37 0.41
N SER A 123 -8.60 10.56 0.95
CA SER A 123 -8.14 10.76 2.34
C SER A 123 -9.14 11.65 3.05
N GLU A 124 -9.46 11.32 4.30
CA GLU A 124 -10.35 12.05 5.20
C GLU A 124 -9.59 12.64 6.39
#